data_AF-A0A1F7NAY0-F1
#
_entry.id   AF-A0A1F7NAY0-F1
#
_cell.length_a   1.000
_cell.length_b   1.000
_cell.length_c   1.000
_cell.angle_alpha   90.00
_cell.angle_beta   90.00
_cell.angle_gamma   90.00
#
_symmetry.space_group_name_H-M   'P 1'
#
loop_
_entity.id
_entity.type
_entity.pdbx_description
1 polymer ?
#
loop_
_entity_poly.entity_id
_entity_poly.type
_entity_poly.pdbx_seq_one_letter_code
_entity_poly.pdbx_strand_id
1 'polypeptide(L)'
;MLSCLLARRRIGAYLDGALQGPGAASTASHLAGCGHCRRQTEELRRLRARLQHALTPIAVADPDWTGFWPGIVRGIEDGRHARPLPRVRRWRPKWALSGALAAVLLASATFWQFGSTTVQGEPSIVVSSADTEYPHGSVMVYSPHEQNLAVVWIFGIDD
;
A
#
# COMPACT_ATOMS: atom_id res chain seq x y z
N MET A 1 7.73 17.78 -9.27
CA MET A 1 6.81 18.10 -8.15
C MET A 1 7.43 17.87 -6.78
N LEU A 2 7.90 16.66 -6.44
CA LEU A 2 8.51 16.38 -5.13
C LEU A 2 9.75 17.23 -4.82
N SER A 3 10.63 17.43 -5.80
CA SER A 3 11.81 18.30 -5.65
C SER A 3 11.43 19.76 -5.36
N CYS A 4 10.40 20.31 -6.01
CA CYS A 4 9.87 21.63 -5.69
C CYS A 4 9.33 21.71 -4.27
N LEU A 5 8.57 20.72 -3.82
CA LEU A 5 8.03 20.71 -2.45
C LEU A 5 9.16 20.67 -1.40
N LEU A 6 10.19 19.85 -1.64
CA LEU A 6 11.36 19.76 -0.78
C LEU A 6 12.18 21.06 -0.79
N ALA A 7 12.44 21.61 -1.97
CA ALA A 7 13.15 22.88 -2.10
C ALA A 7 12.40 23.99 -1.38
N ARG A 8 11.08 24.13 -1.61
CA ARG A 8 10.23 25.15 -0.99
C ARG A 8 10.23 25.08 0.54
N ARG A 9 10.23 23.88 1.13
CA ARG A 9 10.38 23.70 2.60
C ARG A 9 11.77 24.09 3.12
N ARG A 10 12.80 24.05 2.27
CA ARG A 10 14.20 24.31 2.63
C ARG A 10 14.66 25.74 2.29
N ILE A 11 13.86 26.55 1.59
CA ILE A 11 14.28 27.89 1.13
C ILE A 11 14.76 28.77 2.29
N GLY A 12 14.04 28.80 3.43
CA GLY A 12 14.45 29.59 4.60
C GLY A 12 15.82 29.17 5.13
N ALA A 13 15.97 27.90 5.50
CA ALA A 13 17.25 27.36 5.97
C ALA A 13 18.39 27.49 4.95
N TYR A 14 18.09 27.44 3.65
CA TYR A 14 19.06 27.69 2.59
C TYR A 14 19.49 29.17 2.55
N LEU A 15 18.54 30.11 2.66
CA LEU A 15 18.82 31.55 2.67
C LEU A 15 19.61 31.99 3.91
N ASP A 16 19.38 31.35 5.05
CA ASP A 16 20.08 31.64 6.31
C ASP A 16 21.43 30.91 6.44
N GLY A 17 21.84 30.13 5.43
CA GLY A 17 23.07 29.33 5.47
C GLY A 17 23.02 28.15 6.46
N ALA A 18 21.87 27.87 7.07
CA ALA A 18 21.68 26.78 8.02
C ALA A 18 21.65 25.39 7.36
N LEU A 19 21.41 25.32 6.05
CA LEU A 19 21.42 24.07 5.31
C LEU A 19 22.85 23.72 4.88
N GLN A 20 23.32 22.52 5.21
CA GLN A 20 24.67 22.05 4.87
C GLN A 20 24.65 20.77 4.01
N GLY A 21 25.78 20.48 3.37
CA GLY A 21 26.03 19.23 2.66
C GLY A 21 25.03 18.94 1.52
N PRO A 22 24.55 17.69 1.36
CA PRO A 22 23.70 17.29 0.25
C PRO A 22 22.38 18.08 0.15
N GLY A 23 21.85 18.56 1.28
CA GLY A 23 20.65 19.38 1.31
C GLY A 23 20.84 20.72 0.61
N ALA A 24 21.97 21.38 0.87
CA ALA A 24 22.30 22.67 0.25
C ALA A 24 22.53 22.53 -1.25
N ALA A 25 23.33 21.54 -1.67
CA ALA A 25 23.62 21.27 -3.08
C ALA A 25 22.35 20.94 -3.87
N SER A 26 21.47 20.08 -3.32
CA SER A 26 20.20 19.72 -3.96
C SER A 26 19.27 20.93 -4.10
N THR A 27 19.16 21.77 -3.07
CA THR A 27 18.35 23.00 -3.13
C THR A 27 18.93 23.98 -4.16
N ALA A 28 20.25 24.19 -4.19
CA ALA A 28 20.92 25.08 -5.15
C ALA A 28 20.71 24.62 -6.60
N SER A 29 20.91 23.32 -6.88
CA SER A 29 20.66 22.73 -8.19
C SER A 29 19.20 22.91 -8.63
N HIS A 30 18.24 22.69 -7.71
CA HIS A 30 16.83 22.90 -8.01
C HIS A 30 16.51 24.37 -8.32
N LEU A 31 17.06 25.31 -7.55
CA LEU A 31 16.89 26.73 -7.78
C LEU A 31 17.48 27.17 -9.13
N ALA A 32 18.59 26.58 -9.59
CA ALA A 32 19.11 26.87 -10.92
C ALA A 32 18.09 26.54 -12.03
N GLY A 33 17.40 25.40 -11.91
CA GLY A 33 16.46 24.90 -12.92
C GLY A 33 14.99 25.34 -12.78
N CYS A 34 14.54 25.79 -11.60
CA CYS A 34 13.11 26.06 -11.34
C CYS A 34 12.80 27.55 -11.15
N GLY A 35 12.19 28.17 -12.17
CA GLY A 35 11.80 29.58 -12.12
C GLY A 35 10.80 29.93 -11.00
N HIS A 36 9.88 29.02 -10.64
CA HIS A 36 8.93 29.26 -9.55
C HIS A 36 9.63 29.36 -8.19
N CYS A 37 10.49 28.38 -7.86
CA CYS A 37 11.23 28.40 -6.60
C CYS A 37 12.23 29.57 -6.55
N ARG A 38 12.87 29.95 -7.66
CA ARG A 38 13.71 31.17 -7.70
C ARG A 38 12.94 32.43 -7.33
N ARG A 39 11.72 32.62 -7.87
CA ARG A 39 10.90 33.79 -7.56
C ARG A 39 10.56 33.86 -6.08
N GLN A 40 10.17 32.73 -5.48
CA GLN A 40 9.91 32.67 -4.04
C GLN A 40 11.14 33.01 -3.20
N THR A 41 12.31 32.49 -3.59
CA THR A 41 13.58 32.85 -2.93
C THR A 41 13.86 34.35 -3.03
N GLU A 42 13.61 34.97 -4.18
CA GLU A 42 13.83 36.39 -4.39
C GLU A 42 12.82 37.28 -3.64
N GLU A 43 11.56 36.85 -3.52
CA GLU A 43 10.56 37.50 -2.67
C GLU A 43 11.00 37.51 -1.20
N LEU A 44 11.49 36.37 -0.68
CA LEU A 44 11.99 36.28 0.69
C LEU A 44 13.25 37.14 0.91
N ARG A 45 14.17 37.20 -0.07
CA ARG A 45 15.33 38.11 0.00
C ARG A 45 14.91 39.57 0.06
N ARG A 46 13.95 39.98 -0.77
CA ARG A 46 13.42 41.35 -0.77
C ARG A 46 12.72 41.69 0.54
N LEU A 47 11.93 40.78 1.10
CA LEU A 47 11.31 40.95 2.41
C LEU A 47 12.38 41.13 3.50
N ARG A 48 13.40 40.26 3.53
CA ARG A 48 14.52 40.36 4.46
C ARG A 48 15.24 41.70 4.34
N ALA A 49 15.53 42.15 3.13
CA ALA A 49 16.20 43.44 2.90
C ALA A 49 15.37 44.62 3.44
N ARG A 50 14.03 44.61 3.24
CA ARG A 50 13.15 45.63 3.81
C ARG A 50 13.12 45.59 5.33
N LEU A 51 13.02 44.40 5.92
CA LEU A 51 13.08 44.24 7.37
C LEU A 51 14.42 44.71 7.92
N GLN A 52 15.53 44.37 7.27
CA GLN A 52 16.85 44.87 7.66
C GLN A 52 16.91 46.39 7.61
N HIS A 53 16.41 47.04 6.56
CA HIS A 53 16.38 48.51 6.50
C HIS A 53 15.47 49.12 7.58
N ALA A 54 14.30 48.52 7.84
CA ALA A 54 13.38 49.00 8.87
C ALA A 54 13.91 48.78 10.30
N LEU A 55 14.69 47.73 10.51
CA LEU A 55 15.29 47.35 11.80
C LEU A 55 16.73 47.87 11.95
N THR A 56 17.29 48.51 10.92
CA THR A 56 18.61 49.16 11.01
C THR A 56 18.47 50.24 12.07
N PRO A 57 19.21 50.17 13.18
CA PRO A 57 18.85 50.92 14.37
C PRO A 57 18.86 52.42 14.11
N ILE A 58 17.77 53.09 14.51
CA ILE A 58 17.83 54.44 15.04
C ILE A 58 18.64 54.32 16.33
N ALA A 59 19.97 54.39 16.25
CA ALA A 59 20.95 54.43 17.34
C ALA A 59 20.46 53.87 18.70
N VAL A 60 20.21 52.56 18.77
CA VAL A 60 20.02 51.89 20.07
C VAL A 60 21.41 51.47 20.53
N ALA A 61 21.84 51.96 21.70
CA ALA A 61 23.08 51.51 22.32
C ALA A 61 23.08 49.98 22.39
N ASP A 62 24.16 49.36 21.93
CA ASP A 62 24.27 47.90 21.89
C ASP A 62 24.06 47.35 23.32
N PRO A 63 23.03 46.53 23.56
CA PRO A 63 22.77 46.01 24.89
C PRO A 63 23.94 45.15 25.38
N ASP A 64 24.20 45.17 26.69
CA ASP A 64 25.25 44.35 27.28
C ASP A 64 24.86 42.85 27.26
N TRP A 65 25.50 42.11 26.36
CA TRP A 65 25.28 40.66 26.19
C TRP A 65 26.17 39.79 27.07
N THR A 66 27.10 40.37 27.85
CA THR A 66 28.15 39.59 28.55
C THR A 66 27.60 38.54 29.52
N GLY A 67 26.47 38.81 30.18
CA GLY A 67 25.82 37.85 31.09
C GLY A 67 25.00 36.75 30.41
N PHE A 68 24.52 36.98 29.19
CA PHE A 68 23.61 36.07 28.47
C PHE A 68 24.34 35.18 27.47
N TRP A 69 25.26 35.77 26.69
CA TRP A 69 25.92 35.11 25.56
C TRP A 69 26.67 33.82 25.93
N PRO A 70 27.41 33.74 27.06
CA PRO A 70 28.11 32.51 27.42
C PRO A 70 27.18 31.30 27.61
N GLY A 71 25.96 31.51 28.09
CA GLY A 71 24.96 30.45 28.23
C GLY A 71 24.49 29.91 26.88
N ILE A 72 24.29 30.80 25.90
CA ILE A 72 23.94 30.43 24.52
C ILE A 72 25.08 29.65 23.86
N VAL A 73 26.31 30.14 23.95
CA VAL A 73 27.49 29.45 23.38
C VAL A 73 27.61 28.04 23.95
N ARG A 74 27.50 27.90 25.28
CA ARG A 74 27.55 26.59 25.94
C ARG A 74 26.43 25.67 25.47
N GLY A 75 25.20 26.16 25.39
CA GLY A 75 24.07 25.36 24.90
C GLY A 75 24.25 24.89 23.45
N ILE A 76 24.85 25.72 22.58
CA ILE A 76 25.16 25.31 21.20
C ILE A 76 26.29 24.28 21.18
N GLU A 77 27.34 24.46 21.99
CA GLU A 77 28.44 23.50 22.13
C GLU A 77 27.95 22.15 22.65
N ASP A 78 27.15 22.15 23.71
CA ASP A 78 26.52 20.95 24.25
C ASP A 78 25.65 20.27 23.19
N GLY A 79 24.87 21.03 22.43
CA GLY A 79 24.06 20.52 21.32
C GLY A 79 24.85 19.95 20.15
N ARG A 80 26.06 20.47 19.86
CA ARG A 80 26.97 19.90 18.84
C ARG A 80 27.55 18.56 19.26
N HIS A 81 27.83 18.39 20.56
CA HIS A 81 28.37 17.15 21.11
C HIS A 81 27.28 16.17 21.54
N ALA A 82 26.03 16.61 21.65
CA ALA A 82 24.89 15.76 21.94
C ALA A 82 24.77 14.67 20.88
N ARG A 83 24.92 13.42 21.33
CA ARG A 83 24.77 12.23 20.49
C ARG A 83 23.34 12.25 19.92
N PRO A 84 23.13 12.01 18.61
CA PRO A 84 21.80 11.95 18.04
C PRO A 84 20.97 10.97 18.88
N LEU A 85 19.83 11.45 19.40
CA LEU A 85 18.92 10.61 20.17
C LEU A 85 18.70 9.33 19.38
N PRO A 86 18.81 8.14 20.02
CA PRO A 86 18.60 6.88 19.32
C PRO A 86 17.22 6.96 18.68
N ARG A 87 17.20 7.01 17.36
CA ARG A 87 15.97 6.92 16.58
C ARG A 87 15.36 5.59 17.02
N VAL A 88 14.29 5.63 17.81
CA VAL A 88 13.53 4.43 18.16
C VAL A 88 13.12 3.81 16.84
N ARG A 89 13.90 2.82 16.42
CA ARG A 89 13.64 2.02 15.24
C ARG A 89 12.45 1.19 15.64
N ARG A 90 11.25 1.75 15.47
CA ARG A 90 10.00 1.00 15.54
C ARG A 90 10.19 -0.15 14.56
N TRP A 91 10.52 -1.31 15.13
CA TRP A 91 10.52 -2.58 14.46
C TRP A 91 9.09 -2.74 13.95
N ARG A 92 8.87 -2.40 12.69
CA ARG A 92 7.65 -2.78 11.99
C ARG A 92 7.99 -4.16 11.42
N PRO A 93 7.53 -5.27 12.04
CA PRO A 93 7.75 -6.59 11.48
C PRO A 93 6.96 -6.65 10.18
N LYS A 94 7.60 -6.31 9.06
CA LYS A 94 7.01 -6.44 7.72
C LYS A 94 6.59 -7.89 7.43
N TRP A 95 7.15 -8.84 8.17
CA TRP A 95 6.88 -10.27 8.12
C TRP A 95 5.59 -10.71 8.85
N ALA A 96 5.03 -9.88 9.73
CA ALA A 96 3.77 -10.20 10.40
C ALA A 96 2.56 -10.08 9.44
N LEU A 97 2.65 -9.21 8.43
CA LEU A 97 1.61 -9.04 7.42
C LEU A 97 1.67 -10.12 6.33
N SER A 98 2.85 -10.65 5.99
CA SER A 98 2.99 -11.70 4.98
C SER A 98 2.49 -13.06 5.47
N GLY A 99 2.68 -13.38 6.76
CA GLY A 99 2.19 -14.63 7.34
C GLY A 99 0.66 -14.74 7.35
N ALA A 100 -0.03 -13.65 7.70
CA ALA A 100 -1.49 -13.62 7.70
C ALA A 100 -2.08 -13.81 6.30
N LEU A 101 -1.49 -13.18 5.28
CA LEU A 101 -1.96 -13.33 3.89
C LEU A 101 -1.76 -14.77 3.38
N ALA A 102 -0.62 -15.39 3.68
CA ALA A 102 -0.35 -16.78 3.31
C ALA A 102 -1.32 -17.76 3.97
N ALA A 103 -1.65 -17.57 5.25
CA ALA A 103 -2.60 -18.40 5.97
C ALA A 103 -4.02 -18.30 5.38
N VAL A 104 -4.47 -17.09 5.03
CA VAL A 104 -5.78 -16.86 4.38
C VAL A 104 -5.83 -17.48 2.99
N LEU A 105 -4.79 -17.31 2.18
CA LEU A 105 -4.70 -17.92 0.85
C LEU A 105 -4.72 -19.45 0.93
N LEU A 106 -3.92 -20.04 1.83
CA LEU A 106 -3.91 -21.48 2.06
C LEU A 106 -5.28 -21.99 2.50
N ALA A 107 -5.91 -21.37 3.50
CA ALA A 107 -7.25 -21.77 3.96
C ALA A 107 -8.31 -21.68 2.86
N SER A 108 -8.25 -20.66 1.99
CA SER A 108 -9.16 -20.56 0.85
C SER A 108 -8.94 -21.68 -0.16
N ALA A 109 -7.67 -22.03 -0.45
CA ALA A 109 -7.34 -23.09 -1.39
C ALA A 109 -7.79 -24.47 -0.87
N THR A 110 -7.59 -24.76 0.41
CA THR A 110 -8.07 -26.01 1.02
C THR A 110 -9.60 -26.07 1.01
N PHE A 111 -10.29 -24.96 1.31
CA PHE A 111 -11.75 -24.93 1.30
C PHE A 111 -12.33 -25.23 -0.10
N TRP A 112 -11.70 -24.71 -1.15
CA TRP A 112 -12.10 -25.03 -2.54
C TRP A 112 -11.85 -26.49 -2.90
N GLN A 113 -10.78 -27.11 -2.41
CA GLN A 113 -10.48 -28.53 -2.67
C GLN A 113 -11.42 -29.50 -1.94
N PHE A 114 -11.87 -29.15 -0.73
CA PHE A 114 -12.75 -30.00 0.07
C PHE A 114 -14.24 -29.72 -0.13
N GLY A 115 -14.62 -28.53 -0.59
CA GLY A 115 -16.02 -28.20 -0.93
C GLY A 115 -16.51 -28.82 -2.24
N SER A 116 -15.60 -29.33 -3.07
CA SER A 116 -15.93 -29.93 -4.38
C SER A 116 -16.11 -31.45 -4.35
N THR A 117 -16.22 -32.10 -3.18
CA THR A 117 -16.84 -33.44 -3.14
C THR A 117 -18.32 -33.27 -3.45
N THR A 118 -18.62 -33.20 -4.75
CA THR A 118 -19.95 -33.44 -5.27
C THR A 118 -20.38 -34.79 -4.72
N VAL A 119 -21.37 -34.79 -3.83
CA VAL A 119 -22.14 -35.98 -3.52
C VAL A 119 -22.64 -36.49 -4.86
N GLN A 120 -22.04 -37.57 -5.37
CA GLN A 120 -22.50 -38.23 -6.59
C GLN A 120 -23.93 -38.65 -6.30
N GLY A 121 -24.88 -37.95 -6.92
CA GLY A 121 -26.26 -38.40 -6.98
C GLY A 121 -26.27 -39.83 -7.50
N GLU A 122 -27.04 -40.67 -6.83
CA GLU A 122 -27.25 -42.08 -7.12
C GLU A 122 -27.37 -42.33 -8.64
N PRO A 123 -26.65 -43.31 -9.22
CA PRO A 123 -26.58 -43.46 -10.68
C PRO A 123 -27.95 -43.84 -11.24
N SER A 124 -28.65 -42.92 -11.91
CA SER A 124 -29.94 -43.20 -12.55
C SER A 124 -29.78 -44.23 -13.67
N ILE A 125 -30.47 -45.35 -13.60
CA ILE A 125 -30.46 -46.40 -14.63
C ILE A 125 -31.10 -45.86 -15.92
N VAL A 126 -30.31 -45.75 -16.99
CA VAL A 126 -30.78 -45.34 -18.33
C VAL A 126 -30.78 -46.58 -19.24
N VAL A 127 -31.98 -47.03 -19.64
CA VAL A 127 -32.13 -48.14 -20.59
C VAL A 127 -31.95 -47.60 -22.01
N SER A 128 -30.83 -47.94 -22.66
CA SER A 128 -30.50 -47.42 -24.01
C SER A 128 -31.17 -48.18 -25.15
N SER A 129 -31.55 -49.44 -24.96
CA SER A 129 -32.31 -50.21 -25.95
C SER A 129 -33.11 -51.32 -25.28
N ALA A 130 -34.24 -51.68 -25.89
CA ALA A 130 -35.09 -52.76 -25.47
C ALA A 130 -35.68 -53.42 -26.72
N ASP A 131 -35.11 -54.57 -27.09
CA ASP A 131 -35.47 -55.34 -28.27
C ASP A 131 -35.92 -56.75 -27.86
N THR A 132 -36.77 -57.37 -28.68
CA THR A 132 -37.24 -58.73 -28.46
C THR A 132 -37.02 -59.57 -29.71
N GLU A 133 -36.68 -60.84 -29.53
CA GLU A 133 -36.43 -61.79 -30.62
C GLU A 133 -37.74 -62.32 -31.23
N TYR A 134 -38.89 -62.02 -30.61
CA TYR A 134 -40.21 -62.41 -31.10
C TYR A 134 -40.73 -61.42 -32.16
N PRO A 135 -41.03 -61.84 -33.40
CA PRO A 135 -41.39 -60.93 -34.50
C PRO A 135 -42.66 -60.10 -34.28
N HIS A 136 -43.56 -60.59 -33.42
CA HIS A 136 -44.82 -59.94 -33.07
C HIS A 136 -44.87 -59.44 -31.61
N GLY A 137 -43.78 -59.62 -30.87
CA GLY A 137 -43.67 -59.16 -29.50
C GLY A 137 -43.48 -57.64 -29.44
N SER A 138 -44.19 -56.97 -28.55
CA SER A 138 -43.96 -55.55 -28.26
C SER A 138 -43.36 -55.39 -26.87
N VAL A 139 -42.34 -54.52 -26.75
CA VAL A 139 -41.63 -54.27 -25.49
C VAL A 139 -42.04 -52.91 -24.94
N MET A 140 -42.41 -52.87 -23.65
CA MET A 140 -42.66 -51.64 -22.92
C MET A 140 -41.73 -51.55 -21.73
N VAL A 141 -40.95 -50.46 -21.67
CA VAL A 141 -40.07 -50.17 -20.54
C VAL A 141 -40.69 -49.05 -19.73
N TYR A 142 -40.91 -49.30 -18.43
CA TYR A 142 -41.31 -48.29 -17.48
C TYR A 142 -40.19 -48.07 -16.47
N SER A 143 -39.72 -46.83 -16.38
CA SER A 143 -38.74 -46.40 -15.38
C SER A 143 -39.29 -45.19 -14.61
N PRO A 144 -39.76 -45.39 -13.36
CA PRO A 144 -40.20 -44.29 -12.52
C PRO A 144 -38.99 -43.48 -12.04
N HIS A 145 -39.01 -42.17 -12.26
CA HIS A 145 -37.88 -41.25 -12.01
C HIS A 145 -37.37 -41.19 -10.55
N GLU A 146 -38.14 -41.71 -9.59
CA GLU A 146 -37.84 -41.63 -8.15
C GLU A 146 -37.21 -42.91 -7.59
N GLN A 147 -37.32 -44.03 -8.30
CA GLN A 147 -36.82 -45.32 -7.84
C GLN A 147 -35.89 -45.84 -8.91
N ASN A 148 -34.65 -46.14 -8.54
CA ASN A 148 -33.59 -46.54 -9.44
C ASN A 148 -33.82 -47.98 -9.96
N LEU A 149 -34.92 -48.15 -10.71
CA LEU A 149 -35.49 -49.42 -11.13
C LEU A 149 -36.08 -49.23 -12.53
N ALA A 150 -35.85 -50.20 -13.41
CA ALA A 150 -36.52 -50.29 -14.69
C ALA A 150 -37.27 -51.62 -14.75
N VAL A 151 -38.56 -51.57 -15.07
CA VAL A 151 -39.39 -52.76 -15.27
C VAL A 151 -39.66 -52.89 -16.75
N VAL A 152 -39.31 -54.05 -17.32
CA VAL A 152 -39.48 -54.35 -18.74
C VAL A 152 -40.58 -55.39 -18.89
N TRP A 153 -41.60 -55.05 -19.67
CA TRP A 153 -42.70 -55.94 -20.02
C TRP A 153 -42.63 -56.32 -21.48
N ILE A 154 -42.91 -57.57 -21.80
CA ILE A 154 -42.97 -58.10 -23.16
C ILE A 154 -44.38 -58.65 -23.37
N PHE A 155 -45.08 -58.16 -24.39
CA PHE A 155 -46.47 -58.51 -24.68
C PHE A 155 -46.60 -59.19 -26.05
N GLY A 156 -47.62 -60.03 -26.22
CA GLY A 156 -47.94 -60.70 -27.49
C GLY A 156 -47.10 -61.95 -27.75
N ILE A 157 -46.83 -62.73 -26.69
CA ILE A 157 -46.01 -63.95 -26.74
C ILE A 157 -46.85 -65.24 -26.89
N ASP A 158 -48.11 -65.13 -27.36
CA ASP A 158 -48.99 -66.29 -27.49
C ASP A 158 -48.74 -67.00 -28.85
N ASP A 159 -48.06 -68.15 -28.74
CA ASP A 159 -47.54 -69.12 -29.73
C ASP A 159 -46.95 -68.60 -31.05
#